data_AF-D8LV66-F1
#
_entry.id   AF-D8LV66-F1
#
_cell.length_a   1.000
_cell.length_b   1.000
_cell.length_c   1.000
_cell.angle_alpha   90.00
_cell.angle_beta   90.00
_cell.angle_gamma   90.00
#
_symmetry.space_group_name_H-M   'P 1'
#
loop_
_entity.id
_entity.type
_entity.pdbx_description
1 polymer ?
#
loop_
_entity_poly.entity_id
_entity_poly.type
_entity_poly.pdbx_seq_one_letter_code
_entity_poly.pdbx_strand_id
1 'polypeptide(L)'
;MMGAKPSKTAANLLRFVEIIVEHAATNAAELAEILTWSRSHCESSVCGRDVHSAFYTSLFNVICMVATRYASPFEIMMPICQSVGTKEGIHCAHFASITDSNASNVAIALSDAIQTLLRPLSFMISLHKMYSVKNELEQERIRHLVPSFYSAWKKSAAHLCDALLQLAKAARLLVESELNVAAGESLLLLLKGFYGVVDQTVKQFAYASDCCPIQALTQLAQCISEKLTPSVYAVIQTVQKQGNSDVHVRKQAKLVPDVIFAIEQYEAKLIQVNKKTKGAVNLTMFVRRSTARDFRIDSAKLRNRLTKREEEEDERGGEVLVKAKREHVEWFVC
;
A
#
# COMPACT_ATOMS: atom_id res chain seq x y z
N MET A 1 -7.03 -35.40 29.50
CA MET A 1 -5.88 -34.69 28.89
C MET A 1 -6.30 -34.25 27.50
N MET A 2 -6.27 -32.95 27.25
CA MET A 2 -6.81 -32.29 26.06
C MET A 2 -6.01 -32.67 24.80
N GLY A 3 -6.69 -33.19 23.78
CA GLY A 3 -6.11 -33.38 22.45
C GLY A 3 -5.91 -32.03 21.76
N ALA A 4 -4.67 -31.56 21.67
CA ALA A 4 -4.34 -30.45 20.79
C ALA A 4 -4.63 -30.86 19.34
N LYS A 5 -5.51 -30.13 18.65
CA LYS A 5 -5.79 -30.37 17.22
C LYS A 5 -4.47 -30.31 16.43
N PRO A 6 -4.15 -31.30 15.59
CA PRO A 6 -2.83 -31.44 14.94
C PRO A 6 -2.35 -30.19 14.18
N SER A 7 -3.26 -29.35 13.69
CA SER A 7 -2.91 -28.08 13.06
C SER A 7 -2.29 -27.04 13.99
N LYS A 8 -2.75 -26.92 15.24
CA LYS A 8 -2.18 -25.92 16.17
C LYS A 8 -0.73 -26.28 16.48
N THR A 9 -0.46 -27.57 16.64
CA THR A 9 0.89 -28.10 16.81
C THR A 9 1.75 -27.81 15.58
N ALA A 10 1.23 -28.06 14.37
CA ALA A 10 1.95 -27.77 13.12
C ALA A 10 2.25 -26.26 12.92
N ALA A 11 1.28 -25.39 13.22
CA ALA A 11 1.48 -23.93 13.17
C ALA A 11 2.53 -23.47 14.20
N ASN A 12 2.55 -24.06 15.39
CA ASN A 12 3.58 -23.77 16.39
C ASN A 12 4.97 -24.24 15.95
N LEU A 13 5.08 -25.39 15.26
CA LEU A 13 6.34 -25.84 14.68
C LEU A 13 6.87 -24.86 13.62
N LEU A 14 5.99 -24.35 12.75
CA LEU A 14 6.36 -23.30 11.80
C LEU A 14 6.82 -22.03 12.49
N ARG A 15 6.23 -21.67 13.64
CA ARG A 15 6.71 -20.54 14.44
C ARG A 15 8.11 -20.75 15.04
N PHE A 16 8.51 -21.99 15.33
CA PHE A 16 9.91 -22.27 15.68
C PHE A 16 10.83 -22.05 14.48
N VAL A 17 10.41 -22.45 13.27
CA VAL A 17 11.14 -22.15 12.04
C VAL A 17 11.22 -20.63 11.82
N GLU A 18 10.16 -19.89 12.13
CA GLU A 18 10.17 -18.42 12.09
C GLU A 18 11.29 -17.86 13.00
N ILE A 19 11.34 -18.29 14.26
CA ILE A 19 12.35 -17.83 15.22
C ILE A 19 13.76 -18.20 14.77
N ILE A 20 13.96 -19.41 14.24
CA ILE A 20 15.26 -19.87 13.74
C ILE A 20 15.70 -18.99 12.57
N VAL A 21 14.86 -18.79 11.56
CA VAL A 21 15.22 -17.95 10.42
C VAL A 21 15.43 -16.49 10.85
N GLU A 22 14.72 -15.99 11.86
CA GLU A 22 14.92 -14.64 12.37
C GLU A 22 16.26 -14.47 13.11
N HIS A 23 16.72 -15.46 13.87
CA HIS A 23 17.87 -15.29 14.78
C HIS A 23 19.14 -16.02 14.34
N ALA A 24 19.02 -17.04 13.49
CA ALA A 24 20.18 -17.74 12.97
C ALA A 24 20.84 -16.95 11.83
N ALA A 25 22.17 -17.04 11.75
CA ALA A 25 22.94 -16.61 10.60
C ALA A 25 22.73 -17.63 9.47
N THR A 26 21.56 -17.59 8.85
CA THR A 26 21.20 -18.49 7.76
C THR A 26 21.96 -18.13 6.50
N ASN A 27 22.61 -19.13 5.88
CA ASN A 27 23.29 -18.94 4.60
C ASN A 27 22.31 -19.10 3.43
N ALA A 28 22.75 -18.73 2.22
CA ALA A 28 21.89 -18.76 1.03
C ALA A 28 21.37 -20.17 0.67
N ALA A 29 22.16 -21.22 0.95
CA ALA A 29 21.76 -22.60 0.68
C ALA A 29 20.66 -23.06 1.63
N GLU A 30 20.79 -22.76 2.93
CA GLU A 30 19.77 -23.05 3.94
C GLU A 30 18.45 -22.33 3.64
N LEU A 31 18.52 -21.04 3.25
CA LEU A 31 17.32 -20.29 2.85
C LEU A 31 16.66 -20.89 1.61
N ALA A 32 17.44 -21.37 0.65
CA ALA A 32 16.92 -22.02 -0.56
C ALA A 32 16.25 -23.37 -0.24
N GLU A 33 16.80 -24.15 0.69
CA GLU A 33 16.22 -25.40 1.15
C GLU A 33 14.87 -25.17 1.86
N ILE A 34 14.83 -24.22 2.80
CA ILE A 34 13.59 -23.84 3.51
C ILE A 34 12.53 -23.36 2.51
N LEU A 35 12.93 -22.55 1.52
CA LEU A 35 12.01 -22.07 0.48
C LEU A 35 11.47 -23.19 -0.40
N THR A 36 12.34 -24.13 -0.81
CA THR A 36 11.97 -25.27 -1.65
C THR A 36 10.99 -26.19 -0.91
N TRP A 37 11.30 -26.50 0.35
CA TRP A 37 10.40 -27.23 1.23
C TRP A 37 9.06 -26.52 1.38
N SER A 38 9.07 -25.21 1.65
CA SER A 38 7.84 -24.43 1.84
C SER A 38 6.98 -24.38 0.58
N ARG A 39 7.59 -24.21 -0.60
CA ARG A 39 6.88 -24.19 -1.90
C ARG A 39 6.21 -25.53 -2.21
N SER A 40 6.87 -26.65 -1.92
CA SER A 40 6.26 -27.97 -2.13
C SER A 40 4.94 -28.14 -1.36
N HIS A 41 4.81 -27.50 -0.20
CA HIS A 41 3.58 -27.49 0.60
C HIS A 41 2.53 -26.48 0.10
N CYS A 42 2.91 -25.50 -0.71
CA CYS A 42 1.99 -24.55 -1.37
C CYS A 42 1.40 -25.09 -2.68
N GLU A 43 2.15 -25.96 -3.37
CA GLU A 43 1.76 -26.59 -4.65
C GLU A 43 0.86 -27.82 -4.46
N SER A 44 1.10 -28.59 -3.39
CA SER A 44 0.36 -29.81 -3.14
C SER A 44 -1.02 -29.49 -2.55
N SER A 45 -2.11 -29.85 -3.22
CA SER A 45 -3.49 -29.79 -2.69
C SER A 45 -3.75 -30.83 -1.58
N VAL A 46 -2.68 -31.33 -0.94
CA VAL A 46 -2.65 -32.62 -0.22
C VAL A 46 -3.27 -32.53 1.18
N CYS A 47 -3.45 -31.32 1.70
CA CYS A 47 -4.12 -31.11 2.97
C CYS A 47 -5.63 -30.90 2.73
N GLY A 48 -6.43 -31.93 3.06
CA GLY A 48 -7.89 -31.89 2.96
C GLY A 48 -8.49 -30.59 3.52
N ARG A 49 -9.66 -30.22 2.98
CA ARG A 49 -10.37 -28.92 3.12
C ARG A 49 -10.47 -28.33 4.54
N ASP A 50 -10.18 -29.11 5.59
CA ASP A 50 -10.24 -28.71 7.00
C ASP A 50 -8.86 -28.50 7.67
N VAL A 51 -7.73 -28.64 6.96
CA VAL A 51 -6.41 -28.25 7.47
C VAL A 51 -6.23 -26.72 7.35
N HIS A 52 -6.97 -26.07 8.23
CA HIS A 52 -6.61 -24.93 9.05
C HIS A 52 -5.80 -23.78 8.42
N SER A 53 -6.51 -22.72 8.04
CA SER A 53 -6.01 -21.37 7.72
C SER A 53 -4.81 -20.90 8.58
N ALA A 54 -4.73 -21.29 9.86
CA ALA A 54 -3.60 -21.00 10.75
C ALA A 54 -2.25 -21.58 10.28
N PHE A 55 -2.23 -22.82 9.77
CA PHE A 55 -0.99 -23.44 9.26
C PHE A 55 -0.47 -22.69 8.04
N TYR A 56 -1.32 -22.45 7.05
CA TYR A 56 -0.92 -21.71 5.85
C TYR A 56 -0.55 -20.26 6.16
N THR A 57 -1.22 -19.62 7.11
CA THR A 57 -0.82 -18.29 7.59
C THR A 57 0.63 -18.31 8.11
N SER A 58 0.97 -19.26 8.99
CA SER A 58 2.35 -19.42 9.49
C SER A 58 3.32 -19.81 8.37
N LEU A 59 2.91 -20.63 7.41
CA LEU A 59 3.77 -21.03 6.29
C LEU A 59 4.12 -19.81 5.42
N PHE A 60 3.13 -18.98 5.09
CA PHE A 60 3.35 -17.76 4.31
C PHE A 60 4.17 -16.71 5.09
N ASN A 61 4.06 -16.63 6.41
CA ASN A 61 4.96 -15.82 7.23
C ASN A 61 6.41 -16.27 7.09
N VAL A 62 6.68 -17.59 7.21
CA VAL A 62 8.03 -18.15 6.99
C VAL A 62 8.54 -17.81 5.60
N ILE A 63 7.73 -18.04 4.55
CA ILE A 63 8.11 -17.73 3.16
C ILE A 63 8.45 -16.25 3.00
N CYS A 64 7.60 -15.36 3.52
CA CYS A 64 7.82 -13.92 3.42
C CYS A 64 9.07 -13.48 4.18
N MET A 65 9.33 -14.03 5.36
CA MET A 65 10.53 -13.72 6.12
C MET A 65 11.81 -14.23 5.44
N VAL A 66 11.79 -15.45 4.90
CA VAL A 66 12.88 -15.99 4.07
C VAL A 66 13.11 -15.08 2.86
N ALA A 67 12.04 -14.63 2.20
CA ALA A 67 12.13 -13.74 1.05
C ALA A 67 12.84 -12.42 1.38
N THR A 68 12.63 -11.85 2.58
CA THR A 68 13.32 -10.62 3.00
C THR A 68 14.85 -10.76 3.13
N ARG A 69 15.36 -12.00 3.26
CA ARG A 69 16.79 -12.31 3.36
C ARG A 69 17.39 -12.82 2.05
N TYR A 70 16.56 -13.08 1.06
CA TYR A 70 16.98 -13.57 -0.23
C TYR A 70 17.54 -12.43 -1.09
N ALA A 71 18.47 -12.73 -2.01
CA ALA A 71 19.11 -11.72 -2.85
C ALA A 71 18.11 -10.97 -3.75
N SER A 72 17.02 -11.64 -4.17
CA SER A 72 15.94 -11.10 -4.99
C SER A 72 14.57 -11.38 -4.32
N PRO A 73 14.14 -10.56 -3.34
CA PRO A 73 12.91 -10.82 -2.58
C PRO A 73 11.65 -10.89 -3.46
N PHE A 74 11.59 -10.08 -4.52
CA PHE A 74 10.41 -9.97 -5.39
C PHE A 74 10.23 -11.14 -6.36
N GLU A 75 11.27 -11.94 -6.61
CA GLU A 75 11.09 -13.22 -7.32
C GLU A 75 10.20 -14.19 -6.53
N ILE A 76 10.20 -14.07 -5.20
CA ILE A 76 9.40 -14.91 -4.31
C ILE A 76 8.07 -14.22 -4.00
N MET A 77 8.09 -12.93 -3.65
CA MET A 77 6.90 -12.23 -3.16
C MET A 77 5.91 -11.85 -4.27
N MET A 78 6.39 -11.51 -5.47
CA MET A 78 5.50 -11.01 -6.54
C MET A 78 4.45 -12.05 -6.98
N PRO A 79 4.79 -13.34 -7.21
CA PRO A 79 3.78 -14.35 -7.52
C PRO A 79 2.74 -14.55 -6.41
N ILE A 80 3.14 -14.39 -5.14
CA ILE A 80 2.23 -14.47 -3.99
C ILE A 80 1.28 -13.25 -4.02
N CYS A 81 1.79 -12.04 -4.24
CA CYS A 81 0.97 -10.84 -4.41
C CYS A 81 -0.04 -10.98 -5.57
N GLN A 82 0.35 -11.58 -6.68
CA GLN A 82 -0.54 -11.85 -7.82
C GLN A 82 -1.65 -12.83 -7.45
N SER A 83 -1.31 -13.86 -6.67
CA SER A 83 -2.27 -14.88 -6.21
C SER A 83 -3.26 -14.30 -5.18
N VAL A 84 -2.88 -13.29 -4.41
CA VAL A 84 -3.78 -12.54 -3.51
C VAL A 84 -4.63 -11.52 -4.28
N GLY A 85 -4.06 -10.85 -5.29
CA GLY A 85 -4.67 -9.72 -5.99
C GLY A 85 -5.57 -10.04 -7.18
N THR A 86 -5.67 -11.30 -7.62
CA THR A 86 -6.53 -11.70 -8.73
C THR A 86 -7.82 -12.33 -8.21
N LYS A 87 -8.97 -11.68 -8.46
CA LYS A 87 -10.30 -12.32 -8.30
C LYS A 87 -10.57 -13.37 -9.39
N GLU A 88 -9.97 -13.17 -10.54
CA GLU A 88 -10.08 -14.06 -11.69
C GLU A 88 -8.86 -14.98 -11.73
N GLY A 89 -9.01 -16.17 -11.15
CA GLY A 89 -8.61 -17.44 -11.77
C GLY A 89 -7.20 -17.65 -12.32
N ILE A 90 -6.25 -16.72 -12.23
CA ILE A 90 -4.83 -17.02 -12.37
C ILE A 90 -4.40 -17.53 -11.01
N HIS A 91 -4.92 -18.71 -10.65
CA HIS A 91 -4.23 -19.56 -9.70
C HIS A 91 -2.83 -19.71 -10.25
N CYS A 92 -1.87 -18.98 -9.68
CA CYS A 92 -0.49 -19.28 -9.92
C CYS A 92 -0.34 -20.73 -9.47
N ALA A 93 -0.07 -21.66 -10.39
CA ALA A 93 -0.06 -23.10 -10.09
C ALA A 93 0.82 -23.42 -8.86
N HIS A 94 1.80 -22.55 -8.61
CA HIS A 94 2.76 -22.56 -7.51
C HIS A 94 2.19 -22.20 -6.12
N PHE A 95 1.01 -21.57 -6.02
CA PHE A 95 0.39 -21.12 -4.75
C PHE A 95 -1.10 -21.44 -4.67
N ALA A 96 -1.50 -22.65 -5.10
CA ALA A 96 -2.88 -23.14 -5.02
C ALA A 96 -3.46 -23.15 -3.59
N SER A 97 -2.60 -23.10 -2.56
CA SER A 97 -3.00 -23.01 -1.15
C SER A 97 -3.60 -21.67 -0.72
N ILE A 98 -3.53 -20.61 -1.54
CA ILE A 98 -4.15 -19.31 -1.24
C ILE A 98 -5.63 -19.38 -1.62
N THR A 99 -6.49 -19.12 -0.65
CA THR A 99 -7.96 -19.15 -0.78
C THR A 99 -8.55 -17.88 -0.18
N ASP A 100 -9.82 -17.59 -0.46
CA ASP A 100 -10.53 -16.44 0.13
C ASP A 100 -10.47 -16.45 1.68
N SER A 101 -10.39 -17.64 2.29
CA SER A 101 -10.34 -17.81 3.75
C SER A 101 -9.01 -17.41 4.40
N ASN A 102 -7.91 -17.37 3.64
CA ASN A 102 -6.57 -17.06 4.17
C ASN A 102 -5.88 -15.89 3.44
N ALA A 103 -6.39 -15.45 2.29
CA ALA A 103 -5.80 -14.38 1.48
C ALA A 103 -5.52 -13.10 2.28
N SER A 104 -6.43 -12.71 3.18
CA SER A 104 -6.22 -11.55 4.06
C SER A 104 -5.04 -11.73 5.02
N ASN A 105 -4.83 -12.93 5.57
CA ASN A 105 -3.69 -13.19 6.45
C ASN A 105 -2.37 -13.21 5.66
N VAL A 106 -2.38 -13.78 4.45
CA VAL A 106 -1.24 -13.76 3.54
C VAL A 106 -0.90 -12.31 3.14
N ALA A 107 -1.91 -11.47 2.90
CA ALA A 107 -1.71 -10.05 2.60
C ALA A 107 -1.07 -9.28 3.77
N ILE A 108 -1.42 -9.62 5.02
CA ILE A 108 -0.77 -9.07 6.22
C ILE A 108 0.72 -9.48 6.24
N ALA A 109 1.01 -10.77 6.07
CA ALA A 109 2.38 -11.29 6.03
C ALA A 109 3.24 -10.60 4.96
N LEU A 110 2.68 -10.44 3.75
CA LEU A 110 3.31 -9.71 2.65
C LEU A 110 3.53 -8.24 3.02
N SER A 111 2.52 -7.58 3.63
CA SER A 111 2.62 -6.17 4.02
C SER A 111 3.73 -5.95 5.04
N ASP A 112 3.88 -6.83 6.02
CA ASP A 112 4.90 -6.75 7.07
C ASP A 112 6.30 -7.06 6.53
N ALA A 113 6.43 -8.05 5.65
CA ALA A 113 7.69 -8.34 4.98
C ALA A 113 8.13 -7.19 4.06
N ILE A 114 7.20 -6.60 3.31
CA ILE A 114 7.47 -5.41 2.52
C ILE A 114 7.91 -4.24 3.41
N GLN A 115 7.21 -3.99 4.53
CA GLN A 115 7.61 -2.95 5.48
C GLN A 115 9.01 -3.18 6.06
N THR A 116 9.39 -4.44 6.27
CA THR A 116 10.74 -4.80 6.72
C THR A 116 11.79 -4.44 5.66
N LEU A 117 11.50 -4.65 4.38
CA LEU A 117 12.36 -4.24 3.25
C LEU A 117 12.47 -2.71 3.08
N LEU A 118 11.46 -1.94 3.51
CA LEU A 118 11.52 -0.47 3.44
C LEU A 118 12.58 0.14 4.38
N ARG A 119 12.87 -0.49 5.53
CA ARG A 119 13.84 0.02 6.51
C ARG A 119 15.27 0.15 5.94
N PRO A 120 15.88 -0.92 5.36
CA PRO A 120 17.21 -0.80 4.76
C PRO A 120 17.22 0.16 3.57
N LEU A 121 16.14 0.27 2.79
CA LEU A 121 16.05 1.27 1.71
C LEU A 121 16.11 2.70 2.27
N SER A 122 15.34 3.00 3.31
CA SER A 122 15.38 4.30 4.00
C SER A 122 16.77 4.60 4.56
N PHE A 123 17.41 3.59 5.16
CA PHE A 123 18.79 3.71 5.66
C PHE A 123 19.78 4.00 4.52
N MET A 124 19.71 3.28 3.40
CA MET A 124 20.58 3.53 2.24
C MET A 124 20.43 4.94 1.69
N ILE A 125 19.21 5.48 1.64
CA ILE A 125 18.96 6.87 1.24
C ILE A 125 19.62 7.85 2.21
N SER A 126 19.58 7.56 3.51
CA SER A 126 20.20 8.42 4.53
C SER A 126 21.72 8.46 4.44
N LEU A 127 22.35 7.36 4.02
CA LEU A 127 23.80 7.24 3.81
C LEU A 127 24.26 7.82 2.46
N HIS A 128 23.48 7.64 1.40
CA HIS A 128 23.83 8.05 0.03
C HIS A 128 23.23 9.41 -0.33
N LYS A 129 23.45 10.41 0.52
CA LYS A 129 23.03 11.79 0.22
C LYS A 129 23.83 12.35 -0.93
N MET A 130 23.13 13.01 -1.85
CA MET A 130 23.78 13.71 -2.95
C MET A 130 24.60 14.89 -2.43
N TYR A 131 25.88 14.93 -2.76
CA TYR A 131 26.72 16.09 -2.48
C TYR A 131 26.35 17.24 -3.43
N SER A 132 25.81 18.32 -2.87
CA SER A 132 25.31 19.48 -3.61
C SER A 132 25.76 20.79 -2.94
N VAL A 133 26.27 21.72 -3.75
CA VAL A 133 26.66 23.08 -3.39
C VAL A 133 25.70 24.07 -4.05
N LYS A 134 25.47 25.22 -3.41
CA LYS A 134 24.53 26.23 -3.92
C LYS A 134 25.00 26.91 -5.21
N ASN A 135 26.31 27.05 -5.39
CA ASN A 135 26.89 27.67 -6.58
C ASN A 135 27.02 26.64 -7.70
N GLU A 136 26.35 26.87 -8.84
CA GLU A 136 26.35 25.94 -9.98
C GLU A 136 27.76 25.74 -10.58
N LEU A 137 28.57 26.79 -10.64
CA LEU A 137 29.94 26.72 -11.17
C LEU A 137 30.84 25.86 -10.26
N GLU A 138 30.73 26.03 -8.95
CA GLU A 138 31.46 25.20 -7.98
C GLU A 138 30.98 23.75 -8.02
N GLN A 139 29.67 23.54 -8.15
CA GLN A 139 29.09 22.21 -8.28
C GLN A 139 29.65 21.48 -9.51
N GLU A 140 29.75 22.17 -10.65
CA GLU A 140 30.29 21.58 -11.87
C GLU A 140 31.78 21.27 -11.74
N ARG A 141 32.56 22.15 -11.11
CA ARG A 141 33.98 21.87 -10.79
C ARG A 141 34.14 20.61 -9.94
N ILE A 142 33.30 20.44 -8.91
CA ILE A 142 33.36 19.26 -8.04
C ILE A 142 32.97 17.99 -8.79
N ARG A 143 31.95 18.06 -9.67
CA ARG A 143 31.58 16.95 -10.55
C ARG A 143 32.76 16.46 -11.39
N HIS A 144 33.57 17.37 -11.92
CA HIS A 144 34.77 17.02 -12.66
C HIS A 144 35.92 16.48 -11.81
N LEU A 145 36.03 16.90 -10.54
CA LEU A 145 37.08 16.43 -9.63
C LEU A 145 36.80 15.02 -9.09
N VAL A 146 35.53 14.65 -8.89
CA VAL A 146 35.14 13.32 -8.37
C VAL A 146 34.06 12.64 -9.24
N PRO A 147 34.32 12.40 -10.54
CA PRO A 147 33.32 11.86 -11.47
C PRO A 147 32.87 10.44 -11.11
N SER A 148 33.76 9.64 -10.51
CA SER A 148 33.46 8.27 -10.05
C SER A 148 32.39 8.24 -8.95
N PHE A 149 32.41 9.21 -8.03
CA PHE A 149 31.40 9.33 -6.98
C PHE A 149 30.01 9.56 -7.57
N TYR A 150 29.86 10.52 -8.48
CA TYR A 150 28.58 10.86 -9.09
C TYR A 150 28.05 9.74 -10.00
N SER A 151 28.93 9.05 -10.71
CA SER A 151 28.60 7.85 -11.49
C SER A 151 28.06 6.72 -10.60
N ALA A 152 28.79 6.39 -9.52
CA ALA A 152 28.38 5.37 -8.56
C ALA A 152 27.06 5.73 -7.88
N TRP A 153 26.91 7.00 -7.47
CA TRP A 153 25.67 7.51 -6.89
C TRP A 153 24.49 7.38 -7.86
N LYS A 154 24.65 7.79 -9.13
CA LYS A 154 23.59 7.68 -10.14
C LYS A 154 23.16 6.23 -10.38
N LYS A 155 24.12 5.30 -10.42
CA LYS A 155 23.86 3.85 -10.54
C LYS A 155 23.09 3.33 -9.31
N SER A 156 23.52 3.68 -8.10
CA SER A 156 22.83 3.30 -6.87
C SER A 156 21.41 3.88 -6.80
N ALA A 157 21.24 5.13 -7.22
CA ALA A 157 19.96 5.83 -7.28
C ALA A 157 18.98 5.16 -8.26
N ALA A 158 19.48 4.69 -9.41
CA ALA A 158 18.67 3.94 -10.37
C ALA A 158 18.20 2.59 -9.79
N HIS A 159 19.09 1.82 -9.14
CA HIS A 159 18.70 0.57 -8.49
C HIS A 159 17.67 0.77 -7.37
N LEU A 160 17.78 1.88 -6.62
CA LEU A 160 16.78 2.25 -5.63
C LEU A 160 15.41 2.50 -6.28
N CYS A 161 15.37 3.19 -7.42
CA CYS A 161 14.12 3.34 -8.19
C CYS A 161 13.54 1.99 -8.61
N ASP A 162 14.39 1.07 -9.10
CA ASP A 162 13.95 -0.25 -9.53
C ASP A 162 13.37 -1.07 -8.37
N ALA A 163 14.02 -1.03 -7.20
CA ALA A 163 13.51 -1.67 -5.98
C ALA A 163 12.16 -1.08 -5.55
N LEU A 164 12.04 0.25 -5.52
CA LEU A 164 10.78 0.95 -5.21
C LEU A 164 9.70 0.68 -6.26
N LEU A 165 10.07 0.43 -7.52
CA LEU A 165 9.14 0.08 -8.58
C LEU A 165 8.56 -1.33 -8.37
N GLN A 166 9.36 -2.31 -7.95
CA GLN A 166 8.85 -3.64 -7.60
C GLN A 166 7.94 -3.58 -6.36
N LEU A 167 8.32 -2.79 -5.36
CA LEU A 167 7.48 -2.50 -4.19
C LEU A 167 6.14 -1.88 -4.58
N ALA A 168 6.13 -0.88 -5.47
CA ALA A 168 4.92 -0.24 -5.95
C ALA A 168 3.99 -1.22 -6.66
N LYS A 169 4.54 -2.12 -7.48
CA LYS A 169 3.78 -3.16 -8.18
C LYS A 169 3.15 -4.15 -7.20
N ALA A 170 3.92 -4.61 -6.21
CA ALA A 170 3.43 -5.52 -5.17
C ALA A 170 2.33 -4.87 -4.32
N ALA A 171 2.57 -3.64 -3.83
CA ALA A 171 1.60 -2.87 -3.06
C ALA A 171 0.30 -2.65 -3.86
N ARG A 172 0.40 -2.33 -5.16
CA ARG A 172 -0.79 -2.15 -6.02
C ARG A 172 -1.66 -3.41 -6.07
N LEU A 173 -1.06 -4.58 -6.24
CA LEU A 173 -1.80 -5.85 -6.25
C LEU A 173 -2.54 -6.08 -4.92
N LEU A 174 -1.90 -5.77 -3.79
CA LEU A 174 -2.52 -5.86 -2.47
C LEU A 174 -3.65 -4.83 -2.26
N VAL A 175 -3.49 -3.61 -2.78
CA VAL A 175 -4.51 -2.55 -2.72
C VAL A 175 -5.74 -2.88 -3.56
N GLU A 176 -5.55 -3.54 -4.71
CA GLU A 176 -6.64 -3.97 -5.59
C GLU A 176 -7.36 -5.24 -5.08
N SER A 177 -6.83 -5.89 -4.03
CA SER A 177 -7.40 -7.09 -3.44
C SER A 177 -8.61 -6.75 -2.52
N GLU A 178 -9.63 -7.61 -2.51
CA GLU A 178 -10.73 -7.52 -1.53
C GLU A 178 -10.31 -8.12 -0.19
N LEU A 179 -9.63 -7.31 0.62
CA LEU A 179 -9.10 -7.72 1.91
C LEU A 179 -10.05 -7.36 3.05
N ASN A 180 -9.98 -8.12 4.14
CA ASN A 180 -10.70 -7.80 5.36
C ASN A 180 -10.13 -6.55 6.07
N VAL A 181 -10.82 -6.11 7.13
CA VAL A 181 -10.45 -4.90 7.87
C VAL A 181 -9.07 -5.02 8.56
N ALA A 182 -8.69 -6.19 9.08
CA ALA A 182 -7.38 -6.34 9.71
C ALA A 182 -6.23 -6.18 8.69
N ALA A 183 -6.39 -6.75 7.50
CA ALA A 183 -5.44 -6.61 6.41
C ALA A 183 -5.39 -5.18 5.86
N GLY A 184 -6.52 -4.46 5.84
CA GLY A 184 -6.56 -3.04 5.48
C GLY A 184 -5.74 -2.14 6.41
N GLU A 185 -5.68 -2.42 7.72
CA GLU A 185 -4.81 -1.67 8.65
C GLU A 185 -3.32 -1.83 8.29
N SER A 186 -2.89 -3.08 8.10
CA SER A 186 -1.49 -3.41 7.75
C SER A 186 -1.09 -2.82 6.40
N LEU A 187 -2.01 -2.83 5.43
CA LEU A 187 -1.82 -2.24 4.12
C LEU A 187 -1.66 -0.71 4.18
N LEU A 188 -2.48 0.00 4.98
CA LEU A 188 -2.34 1.45 5.15
C LEU A 188 -1.02 1.84 5.83
N LEU A 189 -0.55 1.04 6.80
CA LEU A 189 0.77 1.23 7.41
C LEU A 189 1.89 1.05 6.38
N LEU A 190 1.80 -0.01 5.57
CA LEU A 190 2.72 -0.23 4.45
C LEU A 190 2.72 0.99 3.50
N LEU A 191 1.55 1.46 3.06
CA LEU A 191 1.45 2.58 2.13
C LEU A 191 2.06 3.86 2.71
N LYS A 192 1.77 4.17 3.99
CA LYS A 192 2.41 5.29 4.69
C LYS A 192 3.93 5.19 4.66
N GLY A 193 4.47 4.02 5.01
CA GLY A 193 5.91 3.77 4.98
C GLY A 193 6.51 3.90 3.58
N PHE A 194 5.86 3.30 2.59
CA PHE A 194 6.29 3.31 1.19
C PHE A 194 6.36 4.73 0.64
N TYR A 195 5.28 5.51 0.75
CA TYR A 195 5.28 6.91 0.29
C TYR A 195 6.32 7.75 1.05
N GLY A 196 6.58 7.47 2.33
CA GLY A 196 7.66 8.10 3.08
C GLY A 196 9.05 7.84 2.50
N VAL A 197 9.36 6.59 2.12
CA VAL A 197 10.65 6.25 1.49
C VAL A 197 10.76 6.84 0.08
N VAL A 198 9.66 6.83 -0.68
CA VAL A 198 9.61 7.46 -2.00
C VAL A 198 9.83 8.97 -1.89
N ASP A 199 9.16 9.66 -0.96
CA ASP A 199 9.37 11.10 -0.71
C ASP A 199 10.85 11.41 -0.43
N GLN A 200 11.49 10.65 0.48
CA GLN A 200 12.91 10.81 0.79
C GLN A 200 13.80 10.61 -0.45
N THR A 201 13.46 9.63 -1.29
CA THR A 201 14.17 9.33 -2.53
C THR A 201 14.05 10.48 -3.54
N VAL A 202 12.82 10.91 -3.82
CA VAL A 202 12.55 12.01 -4.76
C VAL A 202 13.15 13.32 -4.25
N LYS A 203 13.18 13.53 -2.93
CA LYS A 203 13.87 14.66 -2.30
C LYS A 203 15.38 14.64 -2.60
N GLN A 204 16.05 13.48 -2.53
CA GLN A 204 17.47 13.38 -2.94
C GLN A 204 17.66 13.73 -4.42
N PHE A 205 16.74 13.29 -5.28
CA PHE A 205 16.82 13.59 -6.72
C PHE A 205 16.57 15.06 -7.03
N ALA A 206 15.73 15.72 -6.23
CA ALA A 206 15.59 17.17 -6.29
C ALA A 206 16.88 17.89 -5.91
N TYR A 207 17.79 17.31 -5.12
CA TYR A 207 19.12 17.91 -4.93
C TYR A 207 20.07 17.61 -6.08
N ALA A 208 19.90 16.47 -6.76
CA ALA A 208 20.80 16.01 -7.80
C ALA A 208 20.71 16.78 -9.13
N SER A 209 19.58 17.44 -9.41
CA SER A 209 19.34 18.19 -10.66
C SER A 209 19.73 17.33 -11.88
N ASP A 210 20.75 17.70 -12.65
CA ASP A 210 21.18 16.97 -13.86
C ASP A 210 21.70 15.55 -13.60
N CYS A 211 22.13 15.22 -12.38
CA CYS A 211 22.58 13.87 -12.01
C CYS A 211 21.41 12.92 -11.69
N CYS A 212 20.17 13.42 -11.69
CA CYS A 212 18.98 12.62 -11.42
C CYS A 212 18.87 11.43 -12.40
N PRO A 213 18.57 10.20 -11.93
CA PRO A 213 18.26 9.07 -12.80
C PRO A 213 16.85 9.23 -13.40
N ILE A 214 16.69 10.22 -14.30
CA ILE A 214 15.37 10.70 -14.74
C ILE A 214 14.52 9.60 -15.38
N GLN A 215 15.11 8.67 -16.13
CA GLN A 215 14.38 7.57 -16.77
C GLN A 215 13.80 6.59 -15.73
N ALA A 216 14.61 6.16 -14.76
CA ALA A 216 14.15 5.27 -13.69
C ALA A 216 13.11 5.96 -12.80
N LEU A 217 13.32 7.24 -12.48
CA LEU A 217 12.34 8.05 -11.76
C LEU A 217 11.02 8.19 -12.54
N THR A 218 11.08 8.34 -13.87
CA THR A 218 9.88 8.46 -14.72
C THR A 218 9.05 7.18 -14.64
N GLN A 219 9.68 6.01 -14.77
CA GLN A 219 8.98 4.71 -14.66
C GLN A 219 8.36 4.51 -13.27
N LEU A 220 9.10 4.88 -12.22
CA LEU A 220 8.60 4.83 -10.85
C LEU A 220 7.41 5.79 -10.65
N ALA A 221 7.55 7.04 -11.06
CA ALA A 221 6.52 8.07 -10.92
C ALA A 221 5.25 7.71 -11.70
N GLN A 222 5.40 7.14 -12.91
CA GLN A 222 4.28 6.63 -13.68
C GLN A 222 3.56 5.50 -12.94
N CYS A 223 4.31 4.51 -12.45
CA CYS A 223 3.71 3.38 -11.72
C CYS A 223 2.99 3.82 -10.44
N ILE A 224 3.59 4.73 -9.67
CA ILE A 224 3.00 5.23 -8.43
C ILE A 224 1.78 6.10 -8.74
N SER A 225 1.96 7.15 -9.55
CA SER A 225 0.94 8.19 -9.71
C SER A 225 -0.22 7.78 -10.62
N GLU A 226 0.03 6.99 -11.68
CA GLU A 226 -1.05 6.54 -12.58
C GLU A 226 -1.76 5.28 -12.10
N LYS A 227 -1.06 4.38 -11.38
CA LYS A 227 -1.60 3.05 -11.04
C LYS A 227 -1.86 2.88 -9.55
N LEU A 228 -0.86 3.14 -8.70
CA LEU A 228 -1.01 2.90 -7.25
C LEU A 228 -1.88 3.95 -6.56
N THR A 229 -1.56 5.24 -6.71
CA THR A 229 -2.24 6.34 -6.01
C THR A 229 -3.76 6.33 -6.22
N PRO A 230 -4.30 6.11 -7.45
CA PRO A 230 -5.74 6.02 -7.65
C PRO A 230 -6.39 4.86 -6.87
N SER A 231 -5.76 3.68 -6.87
CA SER A 231 -6.24 2.51 -6.11
C SER A 231 -6.20 2.77 -4.60
N VAL A 232 -5.18 3.47 -4.11
CA VAL A 232 -5.08 3.88 -2.69
C VAL A 232 -6.23 4.81 -2.31
N TYR A 233 -6.57 5.78 -3.16
CA TYR A 233 -7.73 6.65 -2.91
C TYR A 233 -9.07 5.89 -2.92
N ALA A 234 -9.21 4.85 -3.74
CA ALA A 234 -10.39 3.98 -3.70
C ALA A 234 -10.52 3.26 -2.36
N VAL A 235 -9.42 2.71 -1.82
CA VAL A 235 -9.40 2.10 -0.49
C VAL A 235 -9.74 3.12 0.59
N ILE A 236 -9.13 4.31 0.57
CA ILE A 236 -9.43 5.38 1.54
C ILE A 236 -10.93 5.70 1.60
N GLN A 237 -11.61 5.74 0.44
CA GLN A 237 -13.05 5.98 0.39
C GLN A 237 -13.85 4.84 1.01
N THR A 238 -13.43 3.60 0.79
CA THR A 238 -14.05 2.44 1.43
C THR A 238 -13.92 2.51 2.95
N VAL A 239 -12.73 2.84 3.46
CA VAL A 239 -12.49 3.03 4.91
C VAL A 239 -13.38 4.14 5.47
N GLN A 240 -13.49 5.27 4.78
CA GLN A 240 -14.32 6.40 5.22
C GLN A 240 -15.82 6.08 5.24
N LYS A 241 -16.30 5.16 4.39
CA LYS A 241 -17.71 4.75 4.34
C LYS A 241 -18.10 3.74 5.44
N GLN A 242 -17.15 2.96 5.95
CA GLN A 242 -17.42 1.85 6.88
C GLN A 242 -17.83 2.28 8.31
N GLY A 243 -17.79 3.57 8.64
CA GLY A 243 -18.22 4.08 9.96
C GLY A 243 -17.26 3.70 11.11
N ASN A 244 -17.70 3.82 12.37
CA ASN A 244 -16.85 3.66 13.56
C ASN A 244 -17.16 2.40 14.40
N SER A 245 -17.69 1.34 13.77
CA SER A 245 -18.17 0.13 14.46
C SER A 245 -17.05 -0.78 14.99
N ASP A 246 -15.93 -0.90 14.27
CA ASP A 246 -14.85 -1.85 14.55
C ASP A 246 -13.52 -1.15 14.92
N VAL A 247 -12.71 -1.79 15.78
CA VAL A 247 -11.43 -1.22 16.28
C VAL A 247 -10.42 -1.04 15.14
N HIS A 248 -10.32 -2.00 14.22
CA HIS A 248 -9.45 -1.91 13.06
C HIS A 248 -9.96 -0.83 12.10
N VAL A 249 -11.27 -0.68 11.89
CA VAL A 249 -11.80 0.45 11.08
C VAL A 249 -11.42 1.79 11.68
N ARG A 250 -11.53 1.96 13.01
CA ARG A 250 -11.10 3.20 13.68
C ARG A 250 -9.61 3.47 13.52
N LYS A 251 -8.77 2.44 13.61
CA LYS A 251 -7.32 2.57 13.40
C LYS A 251 -7.00 2.92 11.95
N GLN A 252 -7.65 2.27 10.98
CA GLN A 252 -7.53 2.62 9.57
C GLN A 252 -7.92 4.09 9.34
N ALA A 253 -9.04 4.54 9.89
CA ALA A 253 -9.49 5.93 9.76
C ALA A 253 -8.46 6.93 10.33
N LYS A 254 -7.75 6.57 11.41
CA LYS A 254 -6.64 7.37 11.96
C LYS A 254 -5.41 7.42 11.06
N LEU A 255 -5.17 6.38 10.25
CA LEU A 255 -4.04 6.32 9.31
C LEU A 255 -4.30 7.08 8.01
N VAL A 256 -5.57 7.28 7.63
CA VAL A 256 -5.95 7.96 6.38
C VAL A 256 -5.28 9.34 6.22
N PRO A 257 -5.33 10.26 7.22
CA PRO A 257 -4.64 11.56 7.10
C PRO A 257 -3.13 11.43 6.87
N ASP A 258 -2.48 10.47 7.53
CA ASP A 258 -1.03 10.25 7.39
C ASP A 258 -0.67 9.74 5.99
N VAL A 259 -1.46 8.83 5.43
CA VAL A 259 -1.26 8.32 4.07
C VAL A 259 -1.47 9.44 3.06
N ILE A 260 -2.53 10.23 3.23
CA ILE A 260 -2.81 11.40 2.37
C ILE A 260 -1.64 12.38 2.41
N PHE A 261 -1.17 12.73 3.61
CA PHE A 261 -0.03 13.64 3.78
C PHE A 261 1.23 13.09 3.09
N ALA A 262 1.52 11.79 3.24
CA ALA A 262 2.68 11.17 2.58
C ALA A 262 2.59 11.24 1.04
N ILE A 263 1.40 11.05 0.46
CA ILE A 263 1.16 11.21 -0.99
C ILE A 263 1.40 12.66 -1.42
N GLU A 264 0.86 13.64 -0.69
CA GLU A 264 1.00 15.07 -1.02
C GLU A 264 2.46 15.53 -0.99
N GLN A 265 3.23 15.05 0.01
CA GLN A 265 4.65 15.35 0.12
C GLN A 265 5.42 14.81 -1.08
N TYR A 266 5.19 13.54 -1.44
CA TYR A 266 5.76 12.93 -2.63
C TYR A 266 5.44 13.74 -3.90
N GLU A 267 4.18 14.09 -4.13
CA GLU A 267 3.75 14.87 -5.30
C GLU A 267 4.39 16.26 -5.34
N ALA A 268 4.50 16.92 -4.18
CA ALA A 268 5.19 18.19 -4.06
C ALA A 268 6.69 18.07 -4.40
N LYS A 269 7.35 16.98 -4.02
CA LYS A 269 8.76 16.72 -4.38
C LYS A 269 8.95 16.41 -5.85
N LEU A 270 8.03 15.68 -6.49
CA LEU A 270 8.08 15.48 -7.95
C LEU A 270 8.06 16.79 -8.72
N ILE A 271 7.27 17.77 -8.27
CA ILE A 271 7.27 19.11 -8.88
C ILE A 271 8.63 19.80 -8.70
N GLN A 272 9.27 19.64 -7.53
CA GLN A 272 10.61 20.19 -7.28
C GLN A 272 11.65 19.59 -8.23
N VAL A 273 11.60 18.27 -8.46
CA VAL A 273 12.46 17.61 -9.45
C VAL A 273 12.21 18.19 -10.83
N ASN A 274 10.95 18.23 -11.29
CA ASN A 274 10.60 18.69 -12.64
C ASN A 274 11.13 20.12 -12.91
N LYS A 275 11.02 21.02 -11.92
CA LYS A 275 11.59 22.38 -11.99
C LYS A 275 13.12 22.36 -12.12
N LYS A 276 13.81 21.53 -11.34
CA LYS A 276 15.27 21.49 -11.27
C LYS A 276 15.95 20.70 -12.38
N THR A 277 15.22 19.80 -13.03
CA THR A 277 15.67 19.13 -14.26
C THR A 277 15.28 19.91 -15.51
N LYS A 278 14.87 21.19 -15.35
CA LYS A 278 14.45 22.10 -16.43
C LYS A 278 13.42 21.47 -17.37
N GLY A 279 12.52 20.63 -16.84
CA GLY A 279 11.49 19.97 -17.62
C GLY A 279 11.99 18.86 -18.56
N ALA A 280 13.18 18.27 -18.34
CA ALA A 280 13.69 17.17 -19.15
C ALA A 280 12.68 16.04 -19.38
N VAL A 281 11.84 15.76 -18.37
CA VAL A 281 10.62 14.94 -18.49
C VAL A 281 9.55 15.58 -17.63
N ASN A 282 8.33 15.73 -18.17
CA ASN A 282 7.19 16.26 -17.43
C ASN A 282 6.65 15.22 -16.43
N LEU A 283 7.32 15.02 -15.29
CA LEU A 283 6.88 14.07 -14.25
C LEU A 283 5.49 14.40 -13.66
N THR A 284 5.10 15.67 -13.74
CA THR A 284 3.81 16.15 -13.21
C THR A 284 2.61 15.71 -14.05
N MET A 285 2.82 15.27 -15.30
CA MET A 285 1.74 14.76 -16.15
C MET A 285 1.05 13.53 -15.56
N PHE A 286 1.79 12.73 -14.77
CA PHE A 286 1.27 11.52 -14.12
C PHE A 286 0.47 11.83 -12.86
N VAL A 287 0.62 13.04 -12.30
CA VAL A 287 0.02 13.43 -11.02
C VAL A 287 -1.32 14.11 -11.24
N ARG A 288 -2.40 13.53 -10.70
CA ARG A 288 -3.75 14.12 -10.74
C ARG A 288 -4.06 14.82 -9.42
N ARG A 289 -3.42 15.98 -9.23
CA ARG A 289 -3.26 16.64 -7.94
C ARG A 289 -4.55 17.05 -7.20
N SER A 290 -5.73 17.10 -7.83
CA SER A 290 -6.90 17.75 -7.20
C SER A 290 -8.30 17.34 -7.65
N THR A 291 -8.48 16.42 -8.61
CA THR A 291 -9.85 16.08 -9.09
C THR A 291 -10.47 14.86 -8.41
N ALA A 292 -9.68 14.04 -7.72
CA ALA A 292 -10.20 12.82 -7.06
C ALA A 292 -10.78 13.07 -5.66
N ARG A 293 -10.37 14.15 -4.96
CA ARG A 293 -10.71 14.40 -3.55
C ARG A 293 -11.67 15.57 -3.30
N ASP A 294 -11.50 16.68 -4.01
CA ASP A 294 -12.01 17.98 -3.51
C ASP A 294 -13.44 18.34 -3.96
N PHE A 295 -14.03 17.61 -4.93
CA PHE A 295 -15.40 17.89 -5.41
C PHE A 295 -16.26 16.63 -5.61
N ARG A 296 -16.10 15.61 -4.76
CA ARG A 296 -17.00 14.45 -4.80
C ARG A 296 -18.26 14.72 -3.98
N ILE A 297 -19.31 15.16 -4.66
CA ILE A 297 -20.66 15.20 -4.09
C ILE A 297 -21.10 13.76 -3.84
N ASP A 298 -21.27 13.40 -2.56
CA ASP A 298 -21.88 12.14 -2.17
C ASP A 298 -23.36 12.16 -2.59
N SER A 299 -23.66 11.57 -3.74
CA SER A 299 -24.98 11.59 -4.35
C SER A 299 -26.02 10.89 -3.48
N ALA A 300 -25.62 9.93 -2.65
CA ALA A 300 -26.52 9.25 -1.72
C ALA A 300 -26.84 10.15 -0.53
N LYS A 301 -25.83 10.80 0.05
CA LYS A 301 -26.04 11.77 1.13
C LYS A 301 -26.81 13.02 0.67
N LEU A 302 -26.55 13.49 -0.55
CA LEU A 302 -27.30 14.59 -1.16
C LEU A 302 -28.75 14.19 -1.40
N ARG A 303 -29.00 13.01 -1.97
CA ARG A 303 -30.35 12.49 -2.20
C ARG A 303 -31.12 12.31 -0.91
N ASN A 304 -30.50 11.73 0.13
CA ASN A 304 -31.14 11.57 1.43
C ASN A 304 -31.46 12.92 2.11
N ARG A 305 -30.64 13.96 1.87
CA ARG A 305 -30.94 15.32 2.34
C ARG A 305 -32.06 15.98 1.56
N LEU A 306 -32.15 15.71 0.25
CA LEU A 306 -33.23 16.21 -0.60
C LEU A 306 -34.57 15.58 -0.20
N THR A 307 -34.64 14.24 -0.07
CA THR A 307 -35.86 13.55 0.37
C THR A 307 -36.29 13.95 1.77
N LYS A 308 -35.35 14.10 2.71
CA LYS A 308 -35.69 14.56 4.07
C LYS A 308 -36.27 15.99 4.06
N ARG A 309 -35.80 16.86 3.17
CA ARG A 309 -36.33 18.21 3.04
C ARG A 309 -37.72 18.23 2.41
N GLU A 310 -37.98 17.36 1.43
CA GLU A 310 -39.30 17.18 0.83
C GLU A 310 -40.30 16.68 1.90
N GLU A 311 -39.92 15.69 2.72
CA GLU A 311 -40.73 15.20 3.85
C GLU A 311 -41.01 16.29 4.90
N GLU A 312 -40.01 17.10 5.27
CA GLU A 312 -40.14 18.22 6.21
C GLU A 312 -40.96 19.42 5.65
N GLU A 313 -41.09 19.53 4.32
CA GLU A 313 -41.91 20.55 3.64
C GLU A 313 -43.37 20.06 3.51
N ASP A 314 -43.60 18.78 3.25
CA ASP A 314 -44.92 18.15 3.24
C ASP A 314 -45.59 18.11 4.62
N GLU A 315 -44.84 17.83 5.69
CA GLU A 315 -45.35 17.89 7.08
C GLU A 315 -45.77 19.32 7.48
N ARG A 316 -44.98 20.33 7.09
CA ARG A 316 -45.32 21.75 7.32
C ARG A 316 -46.51 22.21 6.49
N GLY A 317 -46.64 21.74 5.25
CA GLY A 317 -47.81 22.00 4.41
C GLY A 317 -49.10 21.35 4.96
N GLY A 318 -48.97 20.14 5.51
CA GLY A 318 -50.06 19.40 6.15
C GLY A 318 -50.58 20.06 7.44
N GLU A 319 -49.68 20.53 8.31
CA GLU A 319 -50.07 21.22 9.55
C GLU A 319 -50.79 22.55 9.29
N VAL A 320 -50.36 23.32 8.27
CA VAL A 320 -51.03 24.57 7.87
C VAL A 320 -52.44 24.29 7.33
N LEU A 321 -52.63 23.22 6.56
CA LEU A 321 -53.95 22.84 6.02
C LEU A 321 -54.90 22.32 7.12
N VAL A 322 -54.38 21.60 8.12
CA VAL A 322 -55.16 21.12 9.28
C VAL A 322 -55.58 22.28 10.19
N LYS A 323 -54.71 23.28 10.38
CA LYS A 323 -55.03 24.48 11.16
C LYS A 323 -56.08 25.35 10.46
N ALA A 324 -55.94 25.56 9.15
CA ALA A 324 -56.94 26.26 8.34
C ALA A 324 -58.31 25.54 8.32
N LYS A 325 -58.34 24.21 8.31
CA LYS A 325 -59.60 23.43 8.45
C LYS A 325 -60.23 23.56 9.83
N ARG A 326 -59.45 23.63 10.91
CA ARG A 326 -59.99 23.86 12.27
C ARG A 326 -60.59 25.25 12.41
N GLU A 327 -59.91 26.27 11.90
CA GLU A 327 -60.41 27.64 11.92
C GLU A 327 -61.68 27.80 11.05
N HIS A 328 -61.77 27.11 9.90
CA HIS A 328 -62.98 27.16 9.06
C HIS A 328 -64.20 26.42 9.66
N VAL A 329 -64.02 25.49 10.60
CA VAL A 329 -65.14 24.80 11.27
C VAL A 329 -65.71 25.64 12.42
N GLU A 330 -64.93 26.52 13.04
CA GLU A 330 -65.42 27.42 14.10
C GLU A 330 -66.33 28.55 13.59
N TRP A 331 -66.32 28.87 12.29
CA TRP A 331 -67.21 29.88 11.70
C TRP A 331 -68.60 29.35 11.28
N PHE A 332 -68.84 28.04 11.36
CA PHE A 332 -70.10 27.40 10.95
C PHE A 332 -70.87 26.75 12.11
N VAL A 333 -70.77 27.34 13.31
CA VAL A 333 -71.67 27.03 14.42
C VAL A 333 -72.26 28.34 14.94
N CYS A 334 -73.30 28.80 14.25
CA CYS A 334 -74.34 29.72 14.75
C CYS A 334 -75.67 29.23 14.17
#